data_AF-A0A0F8FQX1-F1
#
_entry.id   AF-A0A0F8FQX1-F1
#
_cell.length_a   1.000
_cell.length_b   1.000
_cell.length_c   1.000
_cell.angle_alpha   90.00
_cell.angle_beta   90.00
_cell.angle_gamma   90.00
#
_symmetry.space_group_name_H-M   'P 1'
#
loop_
_entity.id
_entity.type
_entity.pdbx_description
1 polymer ?
#
loop_
_entity_poly.entity_id
_entity_poly.type
_entity_poly.pdbx_seq_one_letter_code
_entity_poly.pdbx_strand_id
1 'polypeptide(L)'
;MGIGPHTPDCSEESAGRVSDLCKKMKSTREKMEEETLIFIEATKSFALEWIQREIEANVPPLKSEDYSGKAETGKKKVNELSRLEDLPFRIQDIVEEHINRNEYWVHRNQLLQTDISRDYLEFKKDRIKRDLTSNIRMILGCAAEIFADLKDDNPEDRVWVKERGKRKYVCILRFSDEMTASLNRYFTMLEELLVLGNGLKEIEKKNKEKGR
;
A
#
# COMPACT_ATOMS: atom_id res chain seq x y z
N MET A 1 -29.82 59.27 21.48
CA MET A 1 -29.32 57.89 21.67
C MET A 1 -28.98 57.34 20.29
N GLY A 2 -27.72 57.39 19.89
CA GLY A 2 -27.26 56.88 18.60
C GLY A 2 -26.93 55.39 18.74
N ILE A 3 -27.68 54.54 18.04
CA ILE A 3 -27.35 53.12 17.89
C ILE A 3 -26.28 53.07 16.80
N GLY A 4 -25.02 52.88 17.21
CA GLY A 4 -23.94 52.60 16.28
C GLY A 4 -24.18 51.26 15.58
N PRO A 5 -23.85 51.10 14.29
CA PRO A 5 -24.01 49.83 13.61
C PRO A 5 -23.03 48.83 14.21
N HIS A 6 -23.58 47.80 14.84
CA HIS A 6 -22.83 46.62 15.23
C HIS A 6 -22.38 45.94 13.93
N THR A 7 -21.16 46.23 13.48
CA THR A 7 -20.50 45.38 12.48
C THR A 7 -20.28 44.03 13.14
N PRO A 8 -20.87 42.93 12.65
CA PRO A 8 -20.52 41.60 13.12
C PRO A 8 -19.04 41.37 12.78
N ASP A 9 -18.28 40.86 13.74
CA ASP A 9 -16.88 40.46 13.53
C ASP A 9 -16.82 39.32 12.51
N CYS A 10 -16.76 39.71 11.22
CA CYS A 10 -16.60 38.81 10.07
C CYS A 10 -15.29 37.99 10.15
N SER A 11 -14.37 38.35 11.04
CA SER A 11 -13.08 37.69 11.26
C SER A 11 -13.24 36.37 12.05
N GLU A 12 -14.07 36.34 13.09
CA GLU A 12 -14.25 35.15 13.96
C GLU A 12 -14.94 34.01 13.21
N GLU A 13 -15.96 34.31 12.39
CA GLU A 13 -16.66 33.30 11.59
C GLU A 13 -15.73 32.68 10.52
N SER A 14 -14.81 33.47 9.97
CA SER A 14 -13.80 32.99 9.01
C SER A 14 -12.73 32.11 9.67
N ALA A 15 -12.30 32.48 10.89
CA ALA A 15 -11.33 31.71 11.66
C ALA A 15 -11.90 30.36 12.15
N GLY A 16 -13.17 30.35 12.58
CA GLY A 16 -13.89 29.13 12.94
C GLY A 16 -13.98 28.14 11.76
N ARG A 17 -14.36 28.62 10.57
CA ARG A 17 -14.43 27.79 9.36
C ARG A 17 -13.07 27.23 8.93
N VAL A 18 -11.99 28.02 9.02
CA VAL A 18 -10.62 27.53 8.74
C VAL A 18 -10.21 26.46 9.74
N SER A 19 -10.44 26.69 11.03
CA SER A 19 -10.17 25.70 12.09
C SER A 19 -10.90 24.37 11.82
N ASP A 20 -12.18 24.43 11.44
CA ASP A 20 -12.97 23.22 11.18
C ASP A 20 -12.49 22.46 9.94
N LEU A 21 -12.10 23.15 8.87
CA LEU A 21 -11.50 22.53 7.69
C LEU A 21 -10.16 21.88 8.03
N CYS A 22 -9.30 22.55 8.81
CA CYS A 22 -8.04 21.98 9.27
C CYS A 22 -8.24 20.71 10.11
N LYS A 23 -9.22 20.71 11.02
CA LYS A 23 -9.59 19.52 11.81
C LYS A 23 -10.06 18.37 10.92
N LYS A 24 -10.94 18.65 9.95
CA LYS A 24 -11.42 17.65 8.98
C LYS A 24 -10.26 17.09 8.16
N MET A 25 -9.38 17.94 7.62
CA MET A 25 -8.21 17.49 6.86
C MET A 25 -7.30 16.59 7.70
N LYS A 26 -7.06 16.95 8.97
CA LYS A 26 -6.27 16.12 9.87
C LYS A 26 -6.91 14.75 10.08
N SER A 27 -8.21 14.71 10.37
CA SER A 27 -8.96 13.46 10.55
C SER A 27 -8.99 12.61 9.28
N THR A 28 -9.15 13.22 8.10
CA THR A 28 -9.08 12.50 6.82
C THR A 28 -7.69 11.89 6.61
N ARG A 29 -6.61 12.61 6.93
CA ARG A 29 -5.24 12.07 6.82
C ARG A 29 -5.02 10.87 7.76
N GLU A 30 -5.53 10.93 8.98
CA GLU A 30 -5.45 9.83 9.95
C GLU A 30 -6.14 8.56 9.41
N LYS A 31 -7.36 8.71 8.87
CA LYS A 31 -8.08 7.59 8.24
C LYS A 31 -7.39 7.05 6.97
N MET A 32 -6.74 7.93 6.20
CA MET A 32 -5.94 7.50 5.05
C MET A 32 -4.73 6.66 5.47
N GLU A 33 -4.11 6.97 6.61
CA GLU A 33 -3.04 6.15 7.17
C GLU A 33 -3.58 4.79 7.64
N GLU A 34 -4.76 4.75 8.26
CA GLU A 34 -5.43 3.49 8.63
C GLU A 34 -5.65 2.58 7.41
N GLU A 35 -6.20 3.11 6.31
CA GLU A 35 -6.35 2.32 5.07
C GLU A 35 -5.00 1.94 4.45
N THR A 36 -3.97 2.78 4.58
CA THR A 36 -2.63 2.43 4.11
C THR A 36 -2.10 1.19 4.85
N LEU A 37 -2.28 1.15 6.18
CA LEU A 37 -1.88 0.02 7.00
C LEU A 37 -2.71 -1.24 6.68
N ILE A 38 -4.02 -1.10 6.46
CA ILE A 38 -4.89 -2.21 6.03
C ILE A 38 -4.41 -2.78 4.70
N PHE A 39 -4.08 -1.92 3.72
CA PHE A 39 -3.56 -2.36 2.43
C PHE A 39 -2.22 -3.12 2.57
N ILE A 40 -1.31 -2.61 3.39
CA ILE A 40 -0.02 -3.26 3.67
C ILE A 40 -0.25 -4.64 4.29
N GLU A 41 -1.11 -4.74 5.30
CA GLU A 41 -1.39 -6.00 5.99
C GLU A 41 -2.08 -7.01 5.07
N ALA A 42 -3.06 -6.56 4.29
CA ALA A 42 -3.70 -7.39 3.27
C ALA A 42 -2.70 -7.89 2.23
N THR A 43 -1.66 -7.09 1.92
CA THR A 43 -0.59 -7.51 1.00
C THR A 43 0.33 -8.56 1.63
N LYS A 44 0.64 -8.46 2.93
CA LYS A 44 1.40 -9.49 3.65
C LYS A 44 0.66 -10.82 3.58
N SER A 45 -0.63 -10.84 3.94
CA SER A 45 -1.47 -12.05 3.86
C SER A 45 -1.54 -12.59 2.45
N PHE A 46 -1.75 -11.72 1.45
CA PHE A 46 -1.79 -12.12 0.05
C PHE A 46 -0.47 -12.77 -0.41
N ALA A 47 0.67 -12.19 -0.08
CA ALA A 47 1.97 -12.73 -0.45
C ALA A 47 2.23 -14.08 0.25
N LEU A 48 1.89 -14.21 1.53
CA LEU A 48 2.02 -15.46 2.28
C LEU A 48 1.14 -16.57 1.72
N GLU A 49 -0.13 -16.29 1.43
CA GLU A 49 -1.03 -17.25 0.81
C GLU A 49 -0.54 -17.70 -0.56
N TRP A 50 -0.09 -16.74 -1.37
CA TRP A 50 0.44 -17.03 -2.71
C TRP A 50 1.62 -17.99 -2.63
N ILE A 51 2.55 -17.70 -1.73
CA ILE A 51 3.70 -18.54 -1.43
C ILE A 51 3.29 -19.93 -0.97
N GLN A 52 2.36 -20.01 -0.02
CA GLN A 52 1.94 -21.29 0.53
C GLN A 52 1.30 -22.18 -0.55
N ARG A 53 0.49 -21.59 -1.43
CA ARG A 53 -0.07 -22.30 -2.60
C ARG A 53 1.03 -22.78 -3.53
N GLU A 54 2.05 -21.96 -3.77
CA GLU A 54 3.19 -22.40 -4.58
C GLU A 54 3.93 -23.56 -3.92
N ILE A 55 4.19 -23.54 -2.61
CA ILE A 55 4.81 -24.67 -1.90
C ILE A 55 3.95 -25.93 -2.06
N GLU A 56 2.66 -25.85 -1.76
CA GLU A 56 1.73 -26.98 -1.83
C GLU A 56 1.62 -27.58 -3.24
N ALA A 57 1.60 -26.75 -4.28
CA ALA A 57 1.56 -27.21 -5.67
C ALA A 57 2.86 -27.91 -6.10
N ASN A 58 3.96 -27.66 -5.39
CA ASN A 58 5.31 -28.04 -5.75
C ASN A 58 5.91 -29.15 -4.87
N VAL A 59 5.25 -29.52 -3.78
CA VAL A 59 5.59 -30.65 -2.91
C VAL A 59 4.88 -31.89 -3.44
N PRO A 60 5.60 -32.96 -3.84
CA PRO A 60 4.95 -34.20 -4.26
C PRO A 60 4.05 -34.71 -3.13
N PRO A 61 2.84 -35.24 -3.42
CA PRO A 61 2.03 -35.88 -2.41
C PRO A 61 2.88 -36.99 -1.79
N LEU A 62 3.07 -36.92 -0.47
CA LEU A 62 3.70 -38.00 0.29
C LEU A 62 2.82 -39.24 0.10
N LYS A 63 3.16 -40.08 -0.88
CA LYS A 63 2.71 -41.46 -0.88
C LYS A 63 3.32 -42.09 0.34
N SER A 64 2.48 -42.37 1.33
CA SER A 64 2.79 -43.19 2.49
C SER A 64 3.05 -44.60 1.99
N GLU A 65 4.30 -44.89 1.63
CA GLU A 65 4.75 -46.25 1.39
C GLU A 65 6.24 -46.32 1.70
N ASP A 66 6.50 -46.89 2.87
CA ASP A 66 7.54 -47.88 3.11
C ASP A 66 9.03 -47.50 2.95
N TYR A 67 9.68 -47.63 4.11
CA TYR A 67 11.05 -48.11 4.35
C TYR A 67 12.25 -47.14 4.36
N SER A 68 12.99 -47.32 5.46
CA SER A 68 14.44 -47.56 5.49
C SER A 68 15.38 -46.37 5.27
N GLY A 69 15.79 -45.78 6.40
CA GLY A 69 17.21 -45.59 6.73
C GLY A 69 18.08 -44.84 5.72
N LYS A 70 18.13 -43.51 5.81
CA LYS A 70 19.32 -42.70 5.50
C LYS A 70 19.36 -41.48 6.42
N ALA A 71 20.35 -41.43 7.30
CA ALA A 71 20.55 -40.35 8.28
C ALA A 71 20.98 -39.01 7.63
N GLU A 72 21.43 -39.01 6.36
CA GLU A 72 21.78 -37.80 5.62
C GLU A 72 20.55 -36.98 5.18
N THR A 73 19.42 -37.63 4.92
CA THR A 73 18.16 -36.97 4.53
C THR A 73 17.54 -36.16 5.69
N GLY A 74 17.90 -36.48 6.93
CA GLY A 74 17.40 -35.79 8.13
C GLY A 74 17.99 -34.39 8.29
N LYS A 75 19.28 -34.18 8.01
CA LYS A 75 19.91 -32.85 8.16
C LYS A 75 19.47 -31.84 7.10
N LYS A 76 19.26 -32.30 5.85
CA LYS A 76 18.74 -31.43 4.76
C LYS A 76 17.29 -31.02 5.05
N LYS A 77 16.44 -31.96 5.48
CA LYS A 77 15.05 -31.70 5.91
C LYS A 77 14.93 -30.76 7.10
N VAL A 78 15.81 -30.88 8.11
CA VAL A 78 15.78 -30.00 9.30
C VAL A 78 16.22 -28.57 8.95
N ASN A 79 17.19 -28.40 8.04
CA ASN A 79 17.57 -27.08 7.51
C ASN A 79 16.51 -26.46 6.59
N GLU A 80 15.75 -27.26 5.83
CA GLU A 80 14.62 -26.78 5.04
C GLU A 80 13.45 -26.34 5.94
N LEU A 81 13.12 -27.11 6.98
CA LEU A 81 12.04 -26.79 7.94
C LEU A 81 12.33 -25.51 8.72
N SER A 82 13.56 -25.32 9.20
CA SER A 82 13.96 -24.09 9.91
C SER A 82 13.94 -22.85 9.02
N ARG A 83 14.25 -22.97 7.72
CA ARG A 83 14.09 -21.86 6.75
C ARG A 83 12.62 -21.53 6.45
N LEU A 84 11.73 -22.51 6.59
CA LEU A 84 10.29 -22.33 6.46
C LEU A 84 9.66 -21.66 7.70
N GLU A 85 10.23 -21.85 8.89
CA GLU A 85 9.75 -21.17 10.12
C GLU A 85 9.99 -19.65 10.07
N ASP A 86 11.10 -19.20 9.49
CA ASP A 86 11.44 -17.77 9.35
C ASP A 86 10.77 -17.07 8.16
N LEU A 87 10.17 -17.86 7.26
CA LEU A 87 9.62 -17.37 6.00
C LEU A 87 8.54 -16.30 6.21
N PRO A 88 7.57 -16.44 7.14
CA PRO A 88 6.56 -15.42 7.33
C PRO A 88 7.15 -14.05 7.66
N PHE A 89 8.18 -14.01 8.51
CA PHE A 89 8.86 -12.77 8.90
C PHE A 89 9.59 -12.13 7.72
N ARG A 90 10.30 -12.93 6.92
CA ARG A 90 11.00 -12.41 5.72
C ARG A 90 10.04 -11.80 4.70
N ILE A 91 8.87 -12.39 4.53
CA ILE A 91 7.85 -11.88 3.60
C ILE A 91 7.25 -10.58 4.13
N GLN A 92 7.00 -10.49 5.44
CA GLN A 92 6.57 -9.23 6.05
C GLN A 92 7.61 -8.13 5.82
N ASP A 93 8.90 -8.40 6.03
CA ASP A 93 9.98 -7.44 5.81
C ASP A 93 10.05 -6.97 4.35
N ILE A 94 9.93 -7.89 3.40
CA ILE A 94 9.92 -7.56 1.96
C ILE A 94 8.73 -6.67 1.60
N VAL A 95 7.55 -6.96 2.15
CA VAL A 95 6.33 -6.17 1.89
C VAL A 95 6.50 -4.75 2.43
N GLU A 96 7.00 -4.61 3.67
CA GLU A 96 7.29 -3.31 4.28
C GLU A 96 8.30 -2.51 3.45
N GLU A 97 9.40 -3.14 3.01
CA GLU A 97 10.42 -2.51 2.18
C GLU A 97 9.86 -1.95 0.86
N HIS A 98 8.87 -2.61 0.26
CA HIS A 98 8.38 -2.28 -1.09
C HIS A 98 7.11 -1.41 -1.09
N ILE A 99 6.25 -1.50 -0.06
CA ILE A 99 4.94 -0.81 -0.06
C ILE A 99 4.84 0.29 0.99
N ASN A 100 5.55 0.18 2.11
CA ASN A 100 5.48 1.19 3.19
C ASN A 100 6.40 2.40 2.91
N ARG A 101 6.31 2.96 1.71
CA ARG A 101 7.10 4.13 1.30
C ARG A 101 6.21 5.35 1.09
N ASN A 102 6.68 6.50 1.58
CA ASN A 102 5.95 7.78 1.49
C ASN A 102 5.62 8.22 0.04
N GLU A 103 6.38 7.71 -0.93
CA GLU A 103 6.19 8.02 -2.36
C GLU A 103 4.85 7.51 -2.93
N TYR A 104 4.28 6.44 -2.36
CA TYR A 104 3.01 5.87 -2.81
C TYR A 104 1.80 6.51 -2.09
N TRP A 105 2.04 7.08 -0.91
CA TRP A 105 0.99 7.54 0.00
C TRP A 105 0.95 9.06 0.05
N VAL A 106 0.18 9.63 -0.88
CA VAL A 106 0.02 11.09 -1.07
C VAL A 106 -0.22 11.85 0.24
N HIS A 107 -1.04 11.33 1.15
CA HIS A 107 -1.40 12.00 2.40
C HIS A 107 -0.21 12.21 3.36
N ARG A 108 0.86 11.39 3.24
CA ARG A 108 2.09 11.54 4.02
C ARG A 108 2.95 12.72 3.56
N ASN A 109 2.70 13.25 2.37
CA ASN A 109 3.31 14.48 1.90
C ASN A 109 2.52 15.69 2.41
N GLN A 110 3.16 16.57 3.19
CA GLN A 110 2.48 17.74 3.77
C GLN A 110 1.99 18.73 2.70
N LEU A 111 2.69 18.80 1.55
CA LEU A 111 2.40 19.67 0.42
C LEU A 111 1.45 19.00 -0.57
N LEU A 112 0.20 18.80 -0.17
CA LEU A 112 -0.84 18.49 -1.13
C LEU A 112 -1.07 19.72 -2.01
N GLN A 113 -0.68 19.61 -3.28
CA GLN A 113 -1.01 20.62 -4.29
C GLN A 113 -2.52 20.57 -4.52
N THR A 114 -3.24 21.58 -4.02
CA THR A 114 -4.70 21.59 -4.09
C THR A 114 -5.24 22.13 -5.42
N ASP A 115 -4.41 22.73 -6.29
CA ASP A 115 -4.83 23.16 -7.64
C ASP A 115 -4.73 22.04 -8.67
N ILE A 116 -5.31 20.88 -8.34
CA ILE A 116 -5.28 19.70 -9.20
C ILE A 116 -6.62 19.58 -9.93
N SER A 117 -6.58 19.60 -11.26
CA SER A 117 -7.75 19.25 -12.09
C SER A 117 -8.19 17.80 -11.81
N ARG A 118 -9.48 17.51 -11.97
CA ARG A 118 -10.03 16.15 -11.82
C ARG A 118 -9.28 15.11 -12.68
N ASP A 119 -8.91 15.47 -13.90
CA ASP A 119 -8.19 14.58 -14.82
C ASP A 119 -6.79 14.21 -14.28
N TYR A 120 -6.11 15.17 -13.65
CA TYR A 120 -4.82 14.90 -13.00
C TYR A 120 -4.97 14.05 -11.73
N LEU A 121 -6.11 14.13 -11.03
CA LEU A 121 -6.40 13.24 -9.92
C LEU A 121 -6.59 11.79 -10.37
N GLU A 122 -7.38 11.55 -11.42
CA GLU A 122 -7.52 10.19 -11.99
C GLU A 122 -6.18 9.65 -12.47
N PHE A 123 -5.38 10.47 -13.16
CA PHE A 123 -4.01 10.11 -13.54
C PHE A 123 -3.15 9.72 -12.33
N LYS A 124 -3.27 10.44 -11.21
CA LYS A 124 -2.55 10.13 -9.96
C LYS A 124 -3.01 8.81 -9.35
N LYS A 125 -4.31 8.54 -9.29
CA LYS A 125 -4.83 7.24 -8.81
C LYS A 125 -4.33 6.09 -9.67
N ASP A 126 -4.37 6.24 -10.99
CA ASP A 126 -3.88 5.23 -11.93
C ASP A 126 -2.38 5.02 -11.83
N ARG A 127 -1.61 6.08 -11.57
CA ARG A 127 -0.18 5.95 -11.29
C ARG A 127 0.07 5.18 -10.00
N ILE A 128 -0.62 5.52 -8.90
CA ILE A 128 -0.50 4.81 -7.63
C ILE A 128 -0.84 3.32 -7.80
N LYS A 129 -1.95 3.01 -8.48
CA LYS A 129 -2.34 1.62 -8.79
C LYS A 129 -1.23 0.88 -9.53
N ARG A 130 -0.70 1.46 -10.62
CA ARG A 130 0.37 0.84 -11.41
C ARG A 130 1.64 0.62 -10.60
N ASP A 131 2.03 1.61 -9.79
CA ASP A 131 3.23 1.54 -8.96
C ASP A 131 3.07 0.46 -7.88
N LEU A 132 1.93 0.40 -7.19
CA LEU A 132 1.61 -0.65 -6.22
C LEU A 132 1.59 -2.04 -6.87
N THR A 133 0.92 -2.20 -8.03
CA THR A 133 0.91 -3.46 -8.78
C THR A 133 2.33 -3.91 -9.14
N SER A 134 3.17 -2.99 -9.60
CA SER A 134 4.56 -3.29 -9.93
C SER A 134 5.34 -3.75 -8.69
N ASN A 135 5.16 -3.09 -7.54
CA ASN A 135 5.82 -3.48 -6.30
C ASN A 135 5.36 -4.84 -5.78
N ILE A 136 4.06 -5.14 -5.86
CA ILE A 136 3.55 -6.47 -5.46
C ILE A 136 4.15 -7.56 -6.35
N ARG A 137 4.29 -7.32 -7.66
CA ARG A 137 4.99 -8.25 -8.56
C ARG A 137 6.46 -8.46 -8.18
N MET A 138 7.13 -7.43 -7.66
CA MET A 138 8.49 -7.56 -7.12
C MET A 138 8.49 -8.37 -5.81
N ILE A 139 7.55 -8.10 -4.90
CA ILE A 139 7.40 -8.86 -3.64
C ILE A 139 7.23 -10.35 -3.94
N LEU A 140 6.34 -10.71 -4.88
CA LEU A 140 6.14 -12.11 -5.29
C LEU A 140 7.41 -12.70 -5.93
N GLY A 141 8.17 -11.91 -6.67
CA GLY A 141 9.45 -12.33 -7.24
C GLY A 141 10.51 -12.59 -6.18
N CYS A 142 10.70 -11.66 -5.24
CA CYS A 142 11.59 -11.81 -4.10
C CYS A 142 11.20 -13.03 -3.24
N ALA A 143 9.89 -13.20 -3.01
CA ALA A 143 9.36 -14.38 -2.33
C ALA A 143 9.75 -15.67 -3.06
N ALA A 144 9.52 -15.74 -4.37
CA ALA A 144 9.89 -16.90 -5.19
C ALA A 144 11.40 -17.17 -5.24
N GLU A 145 12.26 -16.16 -5.08
CA GLU A 145 13.72 -16.36 -4.95
C GLU A 145 14.06 -17.10 -3.66
N ILE A 146 13.43 -16.74 -2.53
CA ILE A 146 13.59 -17.47 -1.26
C ILE A 146 13.24 -18.96 -1.43
N PHE A 147 12.28 -19.28 -2.30
CA PHE A 147 11.92 -20.67 -2.64
C PHE A 147 12.85 -21.37 -3.61
N ALA A 148 13.39 -20.67 -4.61
CA ALA A 148 14.32 -21.31 -5.53
C ALA A 148 15.61 -21.73 -4.83
N ASP A 149 16.06 -21.00 -3.81
CA ASP A 149 17.19 -21.42 -2.96
C ASP A 149 16.89 -22.71 -2.15
N LEU A 150 15.63 -23.16 -2.09
CA LEU A 150 15.21 -24.42 -1.47
C LEU A 150 15.07 -25.57 -2.49
N LYS A 151 15.08 -25.31 -3.79
CA LYS A 151 14.97 -26.32 -4.86
C LYS A 151 16.24 -26.37 -5.71
N ASP A 152 16.86 -27.54 -5.80
CA ASP A 152 17.99 -27.80 -6.73
C ASP A 152 17.56 -27.83 -8.21
N ASP A 153 16.25 -27.80 -8.49
CA ASP A 153 15.69 -27.84 -9.83
C ASP A 153 15.08 -26.50 -10.23
N ASN A 154 15.60 -25.99 -11.35
CA ASN A 154 15.25 -24.72 -11.98
C ASN A 154 13.80 -24.80 -12.50
N PRO A 155 12.82 -24.18 -11.83
CA PRO A 155 11.45 -24.18 -12.31
C PRO A 155 11.36 -23.25 -13.53
N GLU A 156 10.76 -23.73 -14.61
CA GLU A 156 10.69 -23.05 -15.92
C GLU A 156 10.39 -21.55 -15.81
N ASP A 157 11.27 -20.75 -16.44
CA ASP A 157 11.38 -19.29 -16.48
C ASP A 157 10.18 -18.54 -17.12
N ARG A 158 9.00 -19.18 -17.28
CA ARG A 158 7.89 -18.61 -18.08
C ARG A 158 7.06 -17.55 -17.34
N VAL A 159 7.07 -17.57 -16.01
CA VAL A 159 6.24 -16.68 -15.17
C VAL A 159 7.06 -15.52 -14.57
N TRP A 160 8.39 -15.59 -14.71
CA TRP A 160 9.35 -14.70 -14.06
C TRP A 160 10.17 -13.93 -15.09
N VAL A 161 10.41 -12.65 -14.82
CA VAL A 161 11.45 -11.88 -15.51
C VAL A 161 12.41 -11.31 -14.47
N LYS A 162 13.67 -11.08 -14.86
CA LYS A 162 14.62 -10.33 -14.05
C LYS A 162 14.53 -8.85 -14.39
N GLU A 163 14.16 -8.03 -13.42
CA GLU A 163 14.18 -6.57 -13.53
C GLU A 163 15.09 -6.00 -12.44
N ARG A 164 16.12 -5.24 -12.85
CA ARG A 164 17.15 -4.69 -11.95
C ARG A 164 17.84 -5.75 -11.06
N GLY A 165 18.03 -6.95 -11.60
CA GLY A 165 18.67 -8.06 -10.89
C GLY A 165 17.78 -8.83 -9.92
N LYS A 166 16.52 -8.43 -9.74
CA LYS A 166 15.53 -9.15 -8.91
C LYS A 166 14.46 -9.81 -9.79
N ARG A 167 13.92 -10.97 -9.38
CA ARG A 167 12.77 -11.60 -10.04
C ARG A 167 11.53 -10.73 -9.89
N LYS A 168 10.68 -10.78 -10.92
CA LYS A 168 9.40 -10.08 -10.99
C LYS A 168 8.35 -10.98 -11.64
N TYR A 169 7.18 -11.05 -11.02
CA TYR A 169 6.03 -11.77 -11.54
C TYR A 169 5.45 -11.08 -12.78
N VAL A 170 5.38 -11.80 -13.91
CA VAL A 170 4.97 -11.22 -15.21
C VAL A 170 3.46 -11.33 -15.44
N CYS A 171 2.84 -12.37 -14.89
CA CYS A 171 1.43 -12.66 -15.14
C CYS A 171 0.50 -11.55 -14.63
N ILE A 172 -0.75 -11.62 -15.08
CA ILE A 172 -1.82 -10.72 -14.61
C ILE A 172 -1.96 -10.92 -13.10
N LEU A 173 -1.84 -9.81 -12.36
CA LEU A 173 -2.00 -9.79 -10.92
C LEU A 173 -3.34 -9.14 -10.59
N ARG A 174 -4.20 -9.89 -9.90
CA ARG A 174 -5.43 -9.35 -9.32
C ARG A 174 -5.19 -9.15 -7.83
N PHE A 175 -5.50 -7.95 -7.33
CA PHE A 175 -5.47 -7.67 -5.89
C PHE A 175 -6.51 -8.51 -5.16
N SER A 176 -6.23 -8.84 -3.90
CA SER A 176 -7.26 -9.40 -3.03
C SER A 176 -8.42 -8.42 -2.88
N ASP A 177 -9.58 -8.93 -2.46
CA ASP A 177 -10.75 -8.09 -2.25
C ASP A 177 -10.49 -7.03 -1.15
N GLU A 178 -9.73 -7.39 -0.11
CA GLU A 178 -9.35 -6.46 0.96
C GLU A 178 -8.40 -5.35 0.46
N MET A 179 -7.36 -5.72 -0.31
CA MET A 179 -6.46 -4.73 -0.94
C MET A 179 -7.24 -3.77 -1.84
N THR A 180 -8.18 -4.31 -2.62
CA THR A 180 -9.02 -3.52 -3.53
C THR A 180 -9.95 -2.58 -2.75
N ALA A 181 -10.62 -3.10 -1.72
CA ALA A 181 -11.54 -2.33 -0.90
C ALA A 181 -10.81 -1.19 -0.17
N SER A 182 -9.68 -1.50 0.44
CA SER A 182 -8.87 -0.52 1.17
C SER A 182 -8.33 0.58 0.25
N LEU A 183 -7.80 0.20 -0.92
CA LEU A 183 -7.30 1.18 -1.90
C LEU A 183 -8.42 2.08 -2.46
N ASN A 184 -9.63 1.54 -2.64
CA ASN A 184 -10.79 2.33 -3.05
C ASN A 184 -11.19 3.34 -1.96
N ARG A 185 -11.25 2.91 -0.69
CA ARG A 185 -11.52 3.82 0.44
C ARG A 185 -10.47 4.91 0.56
N TYR A 186 -9.19 4.55 0.38
CA TYR A 186 -8.08 5.49 0.31
C TYR A 186 -8.29 6.56 -0.78
N PHE A 187 -8.70 6.17 -1.99
CA PHE A 187 -8.94 7.12 -3.08
C PHE A 187 -10.15 8.03 -2.84
N THR A 188 -11.21 7.53 -2.21
CA THR A 188 -12.35 8.37 -1.77
C THR A 188 -11.89 9.45 -0.79
N MET A 189 -11.04 9.10 0.18
CA MET A 189 -10.50 10.07 1.13
C MET A 189 -9.51 11.04 0.50
N LEU A 190 -8.76 10.61 -0.52
CA LEU A 190 -7.89 11.49 -1.31
C LEU A 190 -8.72 12.57 -2.04
N GLU A 191 -9.87 12.21 -2.61
CA GLU A 191 -10.81 13.17 -3.20
C GLU A 191 -11.34 14.16 -2.15
N GLU A 192 -11.79 13.64 -0.99
CA GLU A 192 -12.27 14.47 0.12
C GLU A 192 -11.21 15.49 0.55
N LEU A 193 -9.96 15.03 0.69
CA LEU A 193 -8.87 15.87 1.12
C LEU A 193 -8.56 17.00 0.11
N LEU A 194 -8.73 16.75 -1.19
CA LEU A 194 -8.62 17.78 -2.22
C LEU A 194 -9.75 18.80 -2.15
N VAL A 195 -10.99 18.35 -1.93
CA VAL A 195 -12.15 19.24 -1.75
C VAL A 195 -11.95 20.15 -0.53
N LEU A 196 -11.51 19.58 0.60
CA LEU A 196 -11.21 20.35 1.81
C LEU A 196 -10.09 21.37 1.58
N GLY A 197 -9.03 20.95 0.90
CA GLY A 197 -7.90 21.82 0.57
C GLY A 197 -8.26 22.97 -0.37
N ASN A 198 -9.17 22.76 -1.32
CA ASN A 198 -9.73 23.81 -2.16
C ASN A 198 -10.58 24.79 -1.35
N GLY A 199 -11.39 24.29 -0.42
CA GLY A 199 -12.17 25.11 0.50
C GLY A 199 -11.29 26.07 1.32
N LEU A 200 -10.14 25.59 1.85
CA LEU A 200 -9.19 26.45 2.55
C LEU A 200 -8.61 27.54 1.66
N LYS A 201 -8.17 27.19 0.45
CA LYS A 201 -7.64 28.16 -0.51
C LYS A 201 -8.63 29.25 -0.89
N GLU A 202 -9.90 28.90 -1.09
CA GLU A 202 -10.95 29.88 -1.38
C GLU A 202 -11.13 30.89 -0.24
N ILE A 203 -11.07 30.42 1.02
CA ILE A 203 -11.14 31.30 2.19
C ILE A 203 -9.91 32.20 2.25
N GLU A 204 -8.70 31.66 2.05
CA GLU A 204 -7.47 32.45 2.00
C GLU A 204 -7.52 33.54 0.91
N LYS A 205 -8.02 33.20 -0.28
CA LYS A 205 -8.19 34.16 -1.38
C LYS A 205 -9.16 35.27 -1.02
N LYS A 206 -10.34 34.93 -0.48
CA LYS A 206 -11.34 35.92 -0.01
C LYS A 206 -10.79 36.82 1.10
N ASN A 207 -9.99 36.28 2.02
CA ASN A 207 -9.38 37.07 3.09
C ASN A 207 -8.31 38.04 2.56
N LYS A 208 -7.51 37.63 1.55
CA LYS A 208 -6.55 38.52 0.88
C LYS A 208 -7.22 39.65 0.09
N GLU A 209 -8.38 39.38 -0.51
CA GLU A 209 -9.16 40.38 -1.25
C GLU A 209 -9.85 41.39 -0.34
N LYS A 210 -10.27 40.99 0.88
CA LYS A 210 -10.89 41.88 1.88
C LYS A 210 -9.90 42.76 2.66
N GLY A 211 -8.61 42.39 2.68
CA GLY A 211 -7.55 43.14 3.36
C GLY A 211 -6.82 44.16 2.48
N ARG A 212 -7.28 44.37 1.24
CA ARG A 212 -6.82 45.42 0.31
C ARG A 212 -7.88 46.51 0.19
#